data_AF-A0A7W0P5I2-F1
#
_entry.id   AF-A0A7W0P5I2-F1
#
_cell.length_a   1.000
_cell.length_b   1.000
_cell.length_c   1.000
_cell.angle_alpha   90.00
_cell.angle_beta   90.00
_cell.angle_gamma   90.00
#
_symmetry.space_group_name_H-M   'P 1'
#
loop_
_entity.id
_entity.type
_entity.pdbx_description
1 polymer ?
#
loop_
_entity_poly.entity_id
_entity_poly.type
_entity_poly.pdbx_seq_one_letter_code
_entity_poly.pdbx_strand_id
1 'polypeptide(L)'
;MGSPSRADIYAVRSGGRVTRLGVGAGVAPDPNNRAVWIKSFVDRRRCELRQVGLDGRLMRARRPFACASTLAPGGSLGLVVNRTRVLDPVTGRTVLRTRWGVIAAAGRKLVLAGPGKQFTLTDGVTRSERRLRWPSVLTGIGGAAVDPRGRFVALGFADPAWQGGEKQALDVWLLDMQTGSLAQLPGMPAFVSLKATSMAWTDDGRLVLLAEAGGREVVAVWRPGQTQLALKALRLPKRDSGSDTFAPLG
;
A
#
# COMPACT_ATOMS: atom_id res chain seq x y z
N MET A 1 9.00 8.82 -24.19
CA MET A 1 7.92 7.99 -23.58
C MET A 1 8.46 6.59 -23.38
N GLY A 2 8.63 6.15 -22.14
CA GLY A 2 9.19 4.83 -21.84
C GLY A 2 8.28 3.70 -22.33
N SER A 3 8.87 2.58 -22.73
CA SER A 3 8.12 1.36 -23.05
C SER A 3 7.22 0.96 -21.88
N PRO A 4 5.98 0.51 -22.14
CA PRO A 4 5.10 0.04 -21.07
C PRO A 4 5.79 -1.13 -20.35
N SER A 5 6.08 -0.94 -19.06
CA SER A 5 6.71 -2.00 -18.26
C SER A 5 5.74 -3.18 -18.14
N ARG A 6 6.20 -4.33 -18.61
CA ARG A 6 5.52 -5.62 -18.45
C ARG A 6 6.30 -6.41 -17.40
N ALA A 7 5.61 -6.83 -16.36
CA ALA A 7 6.17 -7.70 -15.33
C ALA A 7 5.38 -9.00 -15.28
N ASP A 8 6.08 -10.10 -15.07
CA ASP A 8 5.45 -11.34 -14.62
C ASP A 8 4.96 -11.17 -13.18
N ILE A 9 3.74 -11.59 -12.94
CA ILE A 9 3.05 -11.49 -11.65
C ILE A 9 2.89 -12.90 -11.10
N TYR A 10 3.30 -13.09 -9.85
CA TYR A 10 3.25 -14.37 -9.15
C TYR A 10 2.51 -14.21 -7.82
N ALA A 11 1.75 -15.23 -7.44
CA ALA A 11 1.33 -15.45 -6.06
C ALA A 11 2.37 -16.35 -5.40
N VAL A 12 2.76 -16.01 -4.17
CA VAL A 12 3.60 -16.84 -3.31
C VAL A 12 2.77 -17.20 -2.09
N ARG A 13 2.65 -18.50 -1.82
CA ARG A 13 1.87 -19.05 -0.69
C ARG A 13 2.79 -19.64 0.37
N SER A 14 2.23 -19.90 1.55
CA SER A 14 2.87 -20.61 2.65
C SER A 14 3.62 -21.85 2.17
N GLY A 15 4.84 -22.06 2.64
CA GLY A 15 5.72 -23.14 2.18
C GLY A 15 6.44 -22.87 0.85
N GLY A 16 6.44 -21.62 0.37
CA GLY A 16 7.22 -21.21 -0.81
C GLY A 16 6.61 -21.59 -2.15
N ARG A 17 5.35 -22.04 -2.17
CA ARG A 17 4.66 -22.41 -3.43
C ARG A 17 4.42 -21.16 -4.28
N VAL A 18 5.03 -21.12 -5.45
CA VAL A 18 4.87 -20.03 -6.43
C VAL A 18 3.83 -20.42 -7.47
N THR A 19 2.92 -19.51 -7.82
CA THR A 19 1.93 -19.68 -8.88
C THR A 19 1.96 -18.47 -9.79
N ARG A 20 2.20 -18.67 -11.08
CA ARG A 20 2.17 -17.58 -12.06
C ARG A 20 0.74 -17.13 -12.32
N LEU A 21 0.48 -15.83 -12.17
CA LEU A 21 -0.82 -15.19 -12.40
C LEU A 21 -0.90 -14.52 -13.79
N GLY A 22 0.25 -14.39 -14.46
CA GLY A 22 0.42 -13.90 -15.83
C GLY A 22 1.22 -12.60 -15.89
N VAL A 23 1.08 -11.85 -16.99
CA VAL A 23 1.81 -10.60 -17.21
C VAL A 23 0.90 -9.39 -16.95
N GLY A 24 1.44 -8.34 -16.35
CA GLY A 24 0.74 -7.08 -16.16
C GLY A 24 1.68 -5.89 -15.92
N ALA A 25 1.06 -4.72 -15.80
CA ALA A 25 1.70 -3.44 -15.49
C ALA A 25 1.14 -2.81 -14.20
N GLY A 26 0.15 -3.44 -13.58
CA GLY A 26 -0.40 -3.03 -12.31
C GLY A 26 -1.23 -4.15 -11.71
N VAL A 27 -1.18 -4.27 -10.39
CA VAL A 27 -1.87 -5.31 -9.64
C VAL A 27 -2.53 -4.69 -8.40
N ALA A 28 -3.73 -5.15 -8.06
CA ALA A 28 -4.36 -4.85 -6.78
C ALA A 28 -5.09 -6.09 -6.28
N PRO A 29 -5.07 -6.37 -4.97
CA PRO A 29 -5.84 -7.46 -4.39
C PRO A 29 -7.34 -7.22 -4.57
N ASP A 30 -8.10 -8.31 -4.65
CA ASP A 30 -9.54 -8.25 -4.47
C ASP A 30 -9.89 -8.04 -2.98
N PRO A 31 -11.12 -7.62 -2.66
CA PRO A 31 -11.50 -7.31 -1.28
C PRO A 31 -11.37 -8.49 -0.29
N ASN A 32 -11.35 -9.72 -0.79
CA ASN A 32 -11.30 -10.94 0.00
C ASN A 32 -9.89 -11.57 0.05
N ASN A 33 -8.89 -10.92 -0.56
CA ASN A 33 -7.53 -11.42 -0.73
C ASN A 33 -7.43 -12.84 -1.34
N ARG A 34 -8.41 -13.23 -2.17
CA ARG A 34 -8.47 -14.54 -2.85
C ARG A 34 -8.06 -14.47 -4.31
N ALA A 35 -8.02 -13.26 -4.84
CA ALA A 35 -7.69 -12.98 -6.22
C ALA A 35 -6.98 -11.64 -6.33
N VAL A 36 -6.47 -11.37 -7.52
CA VAL A 36 -5.92 -10.09 -7.89
C VAL A 36 -6.56 -9.57 -9.16
N TRP A 37 -6.71 -8.27 -9.23
CA TRP A 37 -7.00 -7.52 -10.43
C TRP A 37 -5.69 -7.15 -11.10
N ILE A 38 -5.54 -7.54 -12.37
CA ILE A 38 -4.34 -7.29 -13.15
C ILE A 38 -4.69 -6.36 -14.30
N LYS A 39 -4.01 -5.21 -14.36
CA LYS A 39 -4.00 -4.30 -15.51
C LYS A 39 -2.87 -4.71 -16.44
N SER A 40 -3.17 -4.94 -17.71
CA SER A 40 -2.17 -5.34 -18.71
C SER A 40 -2.27 -4.47 -19.97
N PHE A 41 -1.16 -4.26 -20.66
CA PHE A 41 -1.12 -3.62 -21.98
C PHE A 41 -1.34 -4.67 -23.08
N VAL A 42 -2.41 -4.52 -23.85
CA VAL A 42 -2.59 -5.25 -25.12
C VAL A 42 -1.66 -4.65 -26.16
N ASP A 43 -1.67 -3.32 -26.28
CA ASP A 43 -0.71 -2.51 -27.03
C ASP A 43 -0.50 -1.15 -26.35
N ARG A 44 0.12 -0.18 -27.05
CA ARG A 44 0.44 1.15 -26.50
C ARG A 44 -0.80 1.98 -26.12
N ARG A 45 -1.97 1.71 -26.70
CA ARG A 45 -3.21 2.48 -26.50
C ARG A 45 -4.33 1.65 -25.86
N ARG A 46 -4.27 0.33 -25.98
CA ARG A 46 -5.27 -0.59 -25.42
C ARG A 46 -4.72 -1.31 -24.20
N CYS A 47 -5.41 -1.13 -23.08
CA CYS A 47 -5.17 -1.89 -21.87
C CYS A 47 -6.42 -2.64 -21.47
N GLU A 48 -6.19 -3.71 -20.72
CA GLU A 48 -7.24 -4.56 -20.20
C GLU A 48 -7.11 -4.74 -18.70
N LEU A 49 -8.23 -5.03 -18.05
CA LEU A 49 -8.32 -5.44 -16.66
C LEU A 49 -8.91 -6.85 -16.62
N ARG A 50 -8.31 -7.75 -15.82
CA ARG A 50 -8.81 -9.11 -15.57
C ARG A 50 -8.68 -9.48 -14.11
N GLN A 51 -9.48 -10.44 -13.64
CA GLN A 51 -9.38 -10.99 -12.28
C GLN A 51 -8.82 -12.41 -12.34
N VAL A 52 -7.81 -12.70 -11.52
CA VAL A 52 -7.14 -14.00 -11.48
C VAL A 52 -7.08 -14.48 -10.03
N GLY A 53 -7.52 -15.70 -9.78
CA GLY A 53 -7.37 -16.33 -8.48
C GLY A 53 -5.90 -16.53 -8.13
N LEU A 54 -5.58 -16.63 -6.84
CA LEU A 54 -4.21 -16.93 -6.40
C LEU A 54 -3.73 -18.35 -6.81
N ASP A 55 -4.62 -19.17 -7.35
CA ASP A 55 -4.33 -20.45 -8.00
C ASP A 55 -3.98 -20.32 -9.50
N GLY A 56 -3.96 -19.09 -10.03
CA GLY A 56 -3.65 -18.80 -11.44
C GLY A 56 -4.86 -18.91 -12.37
N ARG A 57 -6.03 -19.34 -11.89
CA ARG A 57 -7.23 -19.48 -12.72
C ARG A 57 -7.84 -18.12 -13.03
N LEU A 58 -8.25 -17.92 -14.28
CA LEU A 58 -9.00 -16.73 -14.68
C LEU A 58 -10.38 -16.77 -14.02
N MET A 59 -10.68 -15.79 -13.18
CA MET A 59 -11.98 -15.68 -12.50
C MET A 59 -12.94 -14.76 -13.26
N ARG A 60 -12.40 -13.72 -13.90
CA ARG A 60 -13.19 -12.81 -14.74
C ARG A 60 -12.47 -12.49 -16.02
N ALA A 61 -13.23 -12.50 -17.11
CA ALA A 61 -12.76 -12.18 -18.44
C ALA A 61 -12.13 -10.79 -18.51
N ARG A 62 -11.23 -10.65 -19.49
CA ARG A 62 -10.55 -9.39 -19.79
C ARG A 62 -11.58 -8.37 -20.29
N ARG A 63 -11.43 -7.12 -19.85
CA ARG A 63 -12.25 -6.01 -20.33
C ARG A 63 -11.39 -4.77 -20.58
N PRO A 64 -11.81 -3.87 -21.48
CA PRO A 64 -11.10 -2.62 -21.72
C PRO A 64 -10.87 -1.81 -20.43
N PHE A 65 -9.68 -1.23 -20.31
CA PHE A 65 -9.31 -0.37 -19.20
C PHE A 65 -8.37 0.75 -19.69
N ALA A 66 -8.43 1.92 -19.05
CA ALA A 66 -7.63 3.06 -19.49
C ALA A 66 -6.14 2.86 -19.13
N CYS A 67 -5.25 2.89 -20.14
CA CYS A 67 -3.82 2.63 -19.95
C CYS A 67 -3.13 3.60 -18.99
N ALA A 68 -3.47 4.88 -19.09
CA ALA A 68 -2.94 5.94 -18.23
C ALA A 68 -3.38 5.82 -16.77
N SER A 69 -4.28 4.88 -16.45
CA SER A 69 -4.82 4.77 -15.10
C SER A 69 -3.89 4.02 -14.15
N THR A 70 -3.72 4.54 -12.94
CA THR A 70 -3.08 3.79 -11.83
C THR A 70 -4.09 2.93 -11.10
N LEU A 71 -3.60 1.89 -10.43
CA LEU A 71 -4.42 0.93 -9.71
C LEU A 71 -3.93 0.78 -8.27
N ALA A 72 -4.83 0.83 -7.31
CA ALA A 72 -4.57 0.58 -5.90
C ALA A 72 -5.77 -0.13 -5.24
N PRO A 73 -5.57 -0.83 -4.11
CA PRO A 73 -6.66 -1.41 -3.34
C PRO A 73 -7.68 -0.34 -2.91
N GLY A 74 -8.98 -0.62 -3.07
CA GLY A 74 -10.08 0.21 -2.59
C GLY A 74 -10.85 -0.40 -1.42
N GLY A 75 -10.29 -1.43 -0.77
CA GLY A 75 -10.99 -2.21 0.24
C GLY A 75 -12.25 -2.87 -0.34
N SER A 76 -13.31 -2.92 0.46
CA SER A 76 -14.62 -3.44 0.04
C SER A 76 -15.33 -2.62 -1.04
N LEU A 77 -14.86 -1.40 -1.32
CA LEU A 77 -15.47 -0.52 -2.32
C LEU A 77 -15.02 -0.84 -3.75
N GLY A 78 -13.98 -1.67 -3.92
CA GLY A 78 -13.44 -2.05 -5.23
C GLY A 78 -12.00 -1.58 -5.45
N LEU A 79 -11.76 -0.89 -6.56
CA LEU A 79 -10.42 -0.46 -6.97
C LEU A 79 -10.29 1.06 -6.94
N VAL A 80 -9.22 1.56 -6.31
CA VAL A 80 -8.85 2.97 -6.41
C VAL A 80 -8.11 3.18 -7.73
N VAL A 81 -8.59 4.17 -8.49
CA VAL A 81 -8.10 4.53 -9.83
C VAL A 81 -7.71 5.99 -9.86
N ASN A 82 -6.47 6.28 -10.30
CA ASN A 82 -5.92 7.64 -10.37
C ASN A 82 -5.96 8.39 -9.04
N ARG A 83 -5.88 7.63 -7.93
CA ARG A 83 -5.97 8.10 -6.55
C ARG A 83 -7.28 8.79 -6.15
N THR A 84 -8.14 9.26 -7.04
CA THR A 84 -9.32 10.07 -6.68
C THR A 84 -10.66 9.43 -7.03
N ARG A 85 -10.65 8.22 -7.60
CA ARG A 85 -11.86 7.49 -7.95
C ARG A 85 -11.82 6.10 -7.38
N VAL A 86 -12.96 5.62 -6.90
CA VAL A 86 -13.18 4.22 -6.61
C VAL A 86 -14.13 3.65 -7.64
N LEU A 87 -13.73 2.52 -8.21
CA LEU A 87 -14.43 1.86 -9.29
C LEU A 87 -14.83 0.45 -8.84
N ASP A 88 -16.06 0.07 -9.13
CA ASP A 88 -16.48 -1.32 -9.05
C ASP A 88 -15.79 -2.08 -10.21
N PRO A 89 -14.88 -3.00 -9.91
CA PRO A 89 -14.11 -3.68 -10.93
C PRO A 89 -14.91 -4.74 -11.70
N VAL A 90 -16.12 -5.08 -11.26
CA VAL A 90 -17.01 -5.98 -11.98
C VAL A 90 -17.80 -5.20 -13.04
N THR A 91 -18.48 -4.13 -12.65
CA THR A 91 -19.33 -3.35 -13.56
C THR A 91 -18.57 -2.26 -14.33
N GLY A 92 -17.42 -1.81 -13.81
CA GLY A 92 -16.66 -0.70 -14.38
C GLY A 92 -17.20 0.68 -14.02
N ARG A 93 -18.26 0.73 -13.20
CA ARG A 93 -18.87 1.98 -12.76
C ARG A 93 -18.02 2.64 -11.69
N THR A 94 -17.92 3.96 -11.74
CA THR A 94 -17.35 4.74 -10.64
C THR A 94 -18.35 4.75 -9.48
N VAL A 95 -17.97 4.23 -8.33
CA VAL A 95 -18.83 4.20 -7.14
C VAL A 95 -18.62 5.42 -6.25
N LEU A 96 -17.42 6.00 -6.26
CA LEU A 96 -17.07 7.16 -5.44
C LEU A 96 -16.01 8.00 -6.15
N ARG A 97 -16.16 9.33 -6.06
CA ARG A 97 -15.13 10.32 -6.41
C ARG A 97 -14.77 11.07 -5.15
N THR A 98 -13.48 11.20 -4.88
CA THR A 98 -12.96 11.91 -3.72
C THR A 98 -12.35 13.23 -4.17
N ARG A 99 -12.47 14.26 -3.32
CA ARG A 99 -11.84 15.56 -3.58
C ARG A 99 -10.32 15.50 -3.55
N TRP A 100 -9.76 14.53 -2.83
CA TRP A 100 -8.33 14.39 -2.58
C TRP A 100 -7.86 12.97 -2.84
N GLY A 101 -6.54 12.81 -2.96
CA GLY A 101 -5.91 11.53 -3.25
C GLY A 101 -6.11 10.54 -2.11
N VAL A 102 -6.67 9.37 -2.42
CA VAL A 102 -6.71 8.20 -1.56
C VAL A 102 -5.30 7.67 -1.39
N ILE A 103 -4.86 7.57 -0.14
CA ILE A 103 -3.57 6.97 0.24
C ILE A 103 -3.73 5.55 0.77
N ALA A 104 -4.90 5.23 1.34
CA ALA A 104 -5.22 3.91 1.85
C ALA A 104 -6.74 3.67 1.84
N ALA A 105 -7.14 2.42 1.74
CA ALA A 105 -8.53 1.98 1.84
C ALA A 105 -8.60 0.71 2.68
N ALA A 106 -9.44 0.72 3.72
CA ALA A 106 -9.64 -0.40 4.63
C ALA A 106 -11.14 -0.61 4.87
N GLY A 107 -11.65 -1.79 4.55
CA GLY A 107 -13.10 -2.04 4.53
C GLY A 107 -13.79 -1.04 3.60
N ARG A 108 -14.75 -0.27 4.12
CA ARG A 108 -15.46 0.79 3.36
C ARG A 108 -14.91 2.20 3.58
N LYS A 109 -13.86 2.34 4.37
CA LYS A 109 -13.30 3.64 4.74
C LYS A 109 -12.05 3.94 3.94
N LEU A 110 -11.89 5.21 3.58
CA LEU A 110 -10.75 5.73 2.82
C LEU A 110 -10.00 6.76 3.66
N VAL A 111 -8.68 6.72 3.56
CA VAL A 111 -7.81 7.79 4.05
C VAL A 111 -7.42 8.65 2.85
N LEU A 112 -7.71 9.94 2.94
CA LEU A 112 -7.43 10.93 1.90
C LEU A 112 -6.33 11.89 2.36
N ALA A 113 -5.39 12.21 1.48
CA ALA A 113 -4.37 13.24 1.68
C ALA A 113 -4.71 14.48 0.86
N GLY A 114 -5.05 15.56 1.56
CA GLY A 114 -5.35 16.88 1.01
C GLY A 114 -4.19 17.87 1.15
N PRO A 115 -4.38 19.11 0.66
CA PRO A 115 -3.38 20.18 0.77
C PRO A 115 -3.12 20.55 2.24
N GLY A 116 -1.99 21.22 2.49
CA GLY A 116 -1.69 21.81 3.80
C GLY A 116 -1.62 20.80 4.94
N LYS A 117 -1.06 19.60 4.69
CA LYS A 117 -0.94 18.52 5.68
C LYS A 117 -2.30 18.04 6.21
N GLN A 118 -3.34 18.07 5.38
CA GLN A 118 -4.64 17.59 5.79
C GLN A 118 -4.84 16.10 5.49
N PHE A 119 -5.25 15.33 6.51
CA PHE A 119 -5.87 14.03 6.28
C PHE A 119 -7.37 14.05 6.48
N THR A 120 -8.06 13.16 5.79
CA THR A 120 -9.49 12.93 6.03
C THR A 120 -9.81 11.45 5.94
N LEU A 121 -10.48 10.95 6.98
CA LEU A 121 -11.11 9.64 6.97
C LEU A 121 -12.51 9.80 6.38
N THR A 122 -12.80 9.11 5.29
CA THR A 122 -14.09 9.15 4.60
C THR A 122 -14.75 7.79 4.66
N ASP A 123 -16.02 7.71 5.04
CA ASP A 123 -16.82 6.51 4.83
C ASP A 123 -17.37 6.53 3.40
N GLY A 124 -17.03 5.53 2.60
CA GLY A 124 -17.41 5.52 1.18
C GLY A 124 -18.89 5.27 0.92
N VAL A 125 -19.62 4.76 1.92
CA VAL A 125 -21.06 4.48 1.82
C VAL A 125 -21.85 5.70 2.29
N THR A 126 -21.63 6.14 3.54
CA THR A 126 -22.38 7.27 4.11
C THR A 126 -21.89 8.63 3.65
N ARG A 127 -20.68 8.68 3.05
CA ARG A 127 -19.98 9.92 2.68
C ARG A 127 -19.64 10.82 3.86
N SER A 128 -19.75 10.32 5.09
CA SER A 128 -19.30 11.07 6.26
C SER A 128 -17.78 11.25 6.22
N GLU A 129 -17.33 12.46 6.46
CA GLU A 129 -15.92 12.81 6.52
C GLU A 129 -15.52 13.19 7.94
N ARG A 130 -14.31 12.79 8.33
CA ARG A 130 -13.64 13.26 9.54
C ARG A 130 -12.25 13.75 9.18
N ARG A 131 -12.02 15.05 9.40
CA ARG A 131 -10.67 15.62 9.32
C ARG A 131 -9.80 15.02 10.43
N LEU A 132 -8.61 14.57 10.07
CA LEU A 132 -7.60 14.11 11.01
C LEU A 132 -6.49 15.17 11.06
N ARG A 133 -5.94 15.39 12.26
CA ARG A 133 -4.75 16.23 12.41
C ARG A 133 -3.56 15.51 11.79
N TRP A 134 -2.65 16.28 11.21
CA TRP A 134 -1.34 15.75 10.80
C TRP A 134 -0.58 15.33 12.06
N PRO A 135 -0.19 14.04 12.19
CA PRO A 135 0.39 13.58 13.45
C PRO A 135 1.91 13.72 13.50
N SER A 136 2.57 13.77 12.34
CA SER A 136 4.04 13.69 12.26
C SER A 136 4.71 15.06 12.27
N VAL A 137 5.92 15.11 12.82
CA VAL A 137 6.83 16.25 12.63
C VAL A 137 7.35 16.34 11.19
N LEU A 138 7.37 15.21 10.46
CA LEU A 138 7.78 15.15 9.07
C LEU A 138 6.68 15.70 8.16
N THR A 139 7.05 16.22 6.98
CA THR A 139 6.10 16.92 6.09
C THR A 139 5.70 16.10 4.87
N GLY A 140 6.50 15.11 4.47
CA GLY A 140 6.23 14.23 3.34
C GLY A 140 5.40 13.00 3.72
N ILE A 141 4.67 12.46 2.75
CA ILE A 141 4.00 11.16 2.85
C ILE A 141 4.92 10.11 2.22
N GLY A 142 5.28 9.08 2.98
CA GLY A 142 6.11 7.97 2.50
C GLY A 142 5.30 6.83 1.88
N GLY A 143 4.22 6.40 2.53
CA GLY A 143 3.39 5.29 2.06
C GLY A 143 2.33 4.88 3.09
N ALA A 144 1.55 3.83 2.78
CA ALA A 144 0.61 3.25 3.73
C ALA A 144 0.55 1.72 3.60
N ALA A 145 0.31 1.03 4.71
CA ALA A 145 0.06 -0.41 4.75
C ALA A 145 -1.25 -0.69 5.51
N VAL A 146 -2.12 -1.50 4.91
CA VAL A 146 -3.46 -1.79 5.44
C VAL A 146 -3.45 -3.15 6.13
N ASP A 147 -3.95 -3.21 7.36
CA ASP A 147 -4.17 -4.47 8.08
C ASP A 147 -5.18 -5.34 7.29
N PRO A 148 -4.91 -6.64 7.06
CA PRO A 148 -5.80 -7.54 6.35
C PRO A 148 -7.22 -7.61 6.93
N ARG A 149 -7.38 -7.34 8.23
CA ARG A 149 -8.70 -7.28 8.89
C ARG A 149 -9.41 -5.94 8.71
N GLY A 150 -8.75 -4.97 8.07
CA GLY A 150 -9.28 -3.66 7.73
C GLY A 150 -9.48 -2.73 8.94
N ARG A 151 -8.98 -3.08 10.13
CA ARG A 151 -9.13 -2.25 11.32
C ARG A 151 -8.10 -1.13 11.36
N PHE A 152 -6.88 -1.41 10.93
CA PHE A 152 -5.77 -0.47 11.04
C PHE A 152 -5.15 -0.10 9.70
N VAL A 153 -4.58 1.10 9.65
CA VAL A 153 -3.68 1.54 8.58
C VAL A 153 -2.41 2.08 9.22
N ALA A 154 -1.26 1.53 8.84
CA ALA A 154 0.03 2.14 9.11
C ALA A 154 0.30 3.22 8.08
N LEU A 155 0.51 4.45 8.53
CA LEU A 155 0.78 5.63 7.71
C LEU A 155 2.25 6.03 7.90
N GLY A 156 3.01 5.99 6.81
CA GLY A 156 4.40 6.41 6.79
C GLY A 156 4.52 7.87 6.34
N PHE A 157 5.29 8.63 7.10
CA PHE A 157 5.71 10.00 6.81
C PHE A 157 7.21 10.00 6.59
N ALA A 158 7.69 10.86 5.70
CA ALA A 158 9.07 10.80 5.25
C ALA A 158 9.65 12.19 5.03
N ASP A 159 10.94 12.33 5.32
CA ASP A 159 11.77 13.48 4.95
C ASP A 159 13.07 12.97 4.30
N PRO A 160 13.28 13.20 2.99
CA PRO A 160 14.49 12.73 2.30
C PRO A 160 15.73 13.57 2.60
N ALA A 161 15.60 14.70 3.29
CA ALA A 161 16.72 15.58 3.64
C ALA A 161 16.42 16.25 4.98
N TRP A 162 16.39 15.47 6.05
CA TRP A 162 16.01 15.91 7.39
C TRP A 162 16.82 17.14 7.81
N GLN A 163 16.11 18.24 8.09
CA GLN A 163 16.69 19.54 8.46
C GLN A 163 17.69 20.07 7.41
N GLY A 164 17.50 19.72 6.14
CA GLY A 164 18.39 20.11 5.03
C GLY A 164 19.69 19.30 4.94
N GLY A 165 19.86 18.26 5.76
CA GLY A 165 21.04 17.40 5.76
C GLY A 165 20.91 16.15 4.87
N GLU A 166 21.90 15.26 4.95
CA GLU A 166 21.94 14.00 4.19
C GLU A 166 21.12 12.87 4.82
N LYS A 167 20.67 13.06 6.08
CA LYS A 167 19.89 12.05 6.79
C LYS A 167 18.47 12.01 6.25
N GLN A 168 17.97 10.81 6.03
CA GLN A 168 16.57 10.58 5.68
C GLN A 168 15.82 10.06 6.91
N ALA A 169 14.60 10.55 7.13
CA ALA A 169 13.79 10.20 8.29
C ALA A 169 12.46 9.58 7.88
N LEU A 170 12.04 8.55 8.62
CA LEU A 170 10.73 7.93 8.54
C LEU A 170 10.02 8.07 9.88
N ASP A 171 8.73 8.36 9.84
CA ASP A 171 7.86 8.36 11.01
C ASP A 171 6.60 7.56 10.67
N VAL A 172 6.27 6.55 11.47
CA VAL A 172 5.15 5.65 11.18
C VAL A 172 4.10 5.77 12.28
N TRP A 173 2.86 5.98 11.86
CA TRP A 173 1.71 6.12 12.75
C TRP A 173 0.65 5.07 12.42
N LEU A 174 0.07 4.47 13.45
CA LEU A 174 -1.08 3.60 13.34
C LEU A 174 -2.38 4.43 13.41
N LEU A 175 -3.19 4.35 12.36
CA LEU A 175 -4.56 4.86 12.34
C LEU A 175 -5.54 3.71 12.65
N ASP A 176 -6.32 3.86 13.71
CA ASP A 176 -7.52 3.04 13.94
C ASP A 176 -8.65 3.57 13.04
N MET A 177 -9.08 2.75 12.09
CA MET A 177 -10.08 3.13 11.08
C MET A 177 -11.49 3.23 11.68
N GLN A 178 -11.75 2.62 12.83
CA GLN A 178 -13.04 2.73 13.51
C GLN A 178 -13.13 4.05 14.27
N THR A 179 -12.14 4.34 15.11
CA THR A 179 -12.16 5.48 16.03
C THR A 179 -11.55 6.75 15.44
N GLY A 180 -10.78 6.65 14.36
CA GLY A 180 -10.00 7.76 13.81
C GLY A 180 -8.83 8.19 14.71
N SER A 181 -8.45 7.36 15.67
CA SER A 181 -7.32 7.63 16.58
C SER A 181 -6.00 7.35 15.88
N LEU A 182 -5.00 8.19 16.13
CA LEU A 182 -3.64 8.06 15.63
C LEU A 182 -2.70 7.80 16.81
N ALA A 183 -1.84 6.79 16.68
CA ALA A 183 -0.80 6.48 17.65
C ALA A 183 0.54 6.27 16.92
N GLN A 184 1.60 6.90 17.40
CA GLN A 184 2.92 6.75 16.82
C GLN A 184 3.47 5.35 17.11
N LEU A 185 4.16 4.75 16.16
CA LEU A 185 4.91 3.52 16.43
C LEU A 185 6.05 3.80 17.42
N PRO A 186 6.36 2.86 18.33
CA PRO A 186 7.50 3.00 19.23
C PRO A 186 8.82 3.24 18.47
N GLY A 187 9.65 4.17 18.97
CA GLY A 187 10.96 4.46 18.39
C GLY A 187 10.95 5.32 17.13
N MET A 188 9.82 5.96 16.79
CA MET A 188 9.70 6.89 15.67
C MET A 188 9.75 8.37 16.14
N PRO A 189 10.18 9.31 15.29
CA PRO A 189 10.79 9.11 13.96
C PRO A 189 12.15 8.41 14.05
N ALA A 190 12.52 7.70 12.99
CA ALA A 190 13.80 6.98 12.89
C ALA A 190 14.56 7.39 11.61
N PHE A 191 15.89 7.42 11.70
CA PHE A 191 16.76 7.63 10.54
C PHE A 191 16.93 6.33 9.77
N VAL A 192 16.51 6.32 8.52
CA VAL A 192 16.51 5.15 7.64
C VAL A 192 16.83 5.56 6.21
N SER A 193 17.32 4.65 5.36
CA SER A 193 17.32 4.87 3.92
C SER A 193 15.89 4.66 3.38
N LEU A 194 15.21 5.74 3.00
CA LEU A 194 13.79 5.69 2.59
C LEU A 194 13.57 4.82 1.35
N LYS A 195 14.53 4.79 0.43
CA LYS A 195 14.44 3.90 -0.75
C LYS A 195 14.55 2.43 -0.38
N ALA A 196 15.22 2.11 0.73
CA ALA A 196 15.35 0.75 1.26
C ALA A 196 14.33 0.48 2.39
N THR A 197 13.21 1.21 2.41
CA THR A 197 12.16 1.04 3.43
C THR A 197 10.88 0.51 2.80
N SER A 198 10.28 -0.48 3.44
CA SER A 198 8.95 -0.98 3.10
C SER A 198 8.20 -1.41 4.37
N MET A 199 6.87 -1.48 4.28
CA MET A 199 6.03 -1.93 5.38
C MET A 199 4.86 -2.76 4.88
N ALA A 200 4.52 -3.80 5.62
CA ALA A 200 3.43 -4.69 5.29
C ALA A 200 2.89 -5.38 6.55
N TRP A 201 1.62 -5.74 6.50
CA TRP A 201 0.99 -6.50 7.57
C TRP A 201 1.04 -8.00 7.25
N THR A 202 1.19 -8.79 8.31
CA THR A 202 0.96 -10.23 8.30
C THR A 202 -0.51 -10.53 8.59
N ASP A 203 -0.98 -11.71 8.18
CA ASP A 203 -2.37 -12.15 8.41
C ASP A 203 -2.71 -12.28 9.90
N ASP A 204 -1.72 -12.55 10.75
CA ASP A 204 -1.92 -12.64 12.18
C ASP A 204 -1.99 -11.28 12.89
N GLY A 205 -1.79 -10.17 12.16
CA GLY A 205 -1.90 -8.80 12.66
C GLY A 205 -0.60 -8.19 13.20
N ARG A 206 0.56 -8.73 12.83
CA ARG A 206 1.85 -8.02 13.00
C ARG A 206 2.10 -7.09 11.82
N LEU A 207 2.49 -5.86 12.10
CA LEU A 207 3.14 -4.97 11.16
C LEU A 207 4.63 -5.34 11.09
N VAL A 208 5.13 -5.51 9.88
CA VAL A 208 6.54 -5.73 9.58
C VAL A 208 7.05 -4.50 8.85
N LEU A 209 8.20 -4.00 9.28
CA LEU A 209 8.93 -2.96 8.57
C LEU A 209 10.28 -3.54 8.17
N LEU A 210 10.65 -3.35 6.91
CA LEU A 210 12.01 -3.53 6.44
C LEU A 210 12.60 -2.14 6.25
N ALA A 211 13.80 -1.91 6.78
CA ALA A 211 14.51 -0.65 6.61
C ALA A 211 16.03 -0.90 6.59
N GLU A 212 16.78 0.00 5.99
CA GLU A 212 18.21 0.13 6.25
C GLU A 212 18.42 1.27 7.24
N ALA A 213 19.03 0.98 8.38
CA ALA A 213 19.29 1.94 9.46
C ALA A 213 20.71 1.75 10.00
N GLY A 214 21.46 2.85 10.12
CA GLY A 214 22.86 2.79 10.59
C GLY A 214 23.78 1.91 9.73
N GLY A 215 23.52 1.85 8.42
CA GLY A 215 24.28 1.03 7.47
C GLY A 215 24.02 -0.48 7.58
N ARG A 216 22.91 -0.89 8.21
CA ARG A 216 22.50 -2.30 8.32
C ARG A 216 21.04 -2.46 7.88
N GLU A 217 20.74 -3.56 7.23
CA GLU A 217 19.35 -3.96 7.00
C GLU A 217 18.74 -4.47 8.30
N VAL A 218 17.53 -4.01 8.60
CA VAL A 218 16.80 -4.35 9.83
C VAL A 218 15.37 -4.69 9.45
N VAL A 219 14.87 -5.79 10.01
CA VAL A 219 13.43 -6.06 10.09
C VAL A 219 12.95 -5.73 11.48
N ALA A 220 11.93 -4.87 11.54
CA ALA A 220 11.17 -4.58 12.74
C ALA A 220 9.81 -5.29 12.66
N VAL A 221 9.39 -5.88 13.77
CA VAL A 221 8.08 -6.52 13.91
C VAL A 221 7.36 -5.93 15.10
N TRP A 222 6.07 -5.63 14.93
CA TRP A 222 5.26 -5.00 15.95
C TRP A 222 3.79 -5.39 15.83
N ARG A 223 3.08 -5.44 16.96
CA ARG A 223 1.62 -5.56 17.02
C ARG A 223 1.02 -4.35 17.74
N PRO A 224 -0.18 -3.90 17.33
CA PRO A 224 -0.94 -2.90 18.09
C PRO A 224 -0.99 -3.21 19.58
N GLY A 225 -0.66 -2.22 20.40
CA GLY A 225 -0.60 -2.34 21.87
C GLY A 225 0.78 -2.68 22.43
N GLN A 226 1.74 -3.12 21.61
CA GLN A 226 3.12 -3.31 22.07
C GLN A 226 3.83 -1.96 22.24
N THR A 227 4.60 -1.83 23.30
CA THR A 227 5.34 -0.60 23.64
C THR A 227 6.71 -0.51 22.97
N GLN A 228 7.17 -1.57 22.30
CA GLN A 228 8.48 -1.64 21.66
C GLN A 228 8.41 -2.42 20.33
N LEU A 229 9.29 -2.07 19.39
CA LEU A 229 9.52 -2.84 18.17
C LEU A 229 10.47 -4.01 18.48
N ALA A 230 10.15 -5.21 18.00
CA ALA A 230 11.11 -6.32 17.98
C ALA A 230 12.01 -6.17 16.74
N LEU A 231 13.31 -5.97 16.94
CA LEU A 231 14.27 -5.69 15.86
C LEU A 231 15.19 -6.87 15.60
N LYS A 232 15.46 -7.14 14.32
CA LYS A 232 16.48 -8.10 13.89
C LYS A 232 17.27 -7.55 12.72
N ALA A 233 18.60 -7.51 12.86
CA ALA A 233 19.48 -7.22 11.74
C ALA A 233 19.50 -8.38 10.75
N LEU A 234 19.56 -8.06 9.46
CA LEU A 234 19.61 -9.01 8.35
C LEU A 234 20.83 -8.71 7.49
N ARG A 235 21.14 -9.63 6.57
CA ARG A 235 21.96 -9.35 5.39
C ARG A 235 21.10 -9.65 4.17
N LEU A 236 20.83 -8.63 3.37
CA LEU A 236 20.14 -8.82 2.11
C LEU A 236 21.15 -8.95 0.96
N PRO A 237 20.78 -9.60 -0.15
CA PRO A 237 21.62 -9.59 -1.34
C PRO A 237 21.93 -8.17 -1.79
N LYS A 238 23.17 -7.93 -2.24
CA LYS A 238 23.61 -6.62 -2.76
C LYS A 238 22.71 -6.20 -3.92
N ARG A 239 22.37 -4.91 -3.97
CA ARG A 239 21.50 -4.31 -4.99
C ARG A 239 22.21 -3.16 -5.70
N ASP A 240 21.92 -2.98 -6.97
CA ASP A 240 22.55 -1.94 -7.79
C ASP A 240 21.69 -0.68 -7.93
N SER A 241 20.37 -0.78 -7.68
CA SER A 241 19.42 0.35 -7.60
C SER A 241 18.01 -0.14 -7.19
N GLY A 242 17.08 0.77 -6.91
CA GLY A 242 15.64 0.45 -6.78
C GLY A 242 14.97 0.96 -5.51
N SER A 243 13.74 0.51 -5.29
CA SER A 243 13.02 0.68 -4.03
C SER A 243 12.59 -0.68 -3.51
N ASP A 244 12.66 -0.86 -2.19
CA ASP A 244 12.28 -2.13 -1.58
C ASP A 244 10.77 -2.29 -1.50
N THR A 245 10.30 -3.46 -1.88
CA THR A 245 8.95 -3.92 -1.59
C THR A 245 9.03 -5.38 -1.21
N PHE A 246 8.45 -5.72 -0.06
CA PHE A 246 8.27 -7.11 0.34
C PHE A 246 6.80 -7.37 0.67
N ALA A 247 6.44 -8.64 0.69
CA ALA A 247 5.18 -9.12 1.22
C ALA A 247 5.50 -10.25 2.22
N PRO A 248 5.00 -10.20 3.46
CA PRO A 248 5.12 -11.32 4.38
C PRO A 248 4.46 -12.56 3.78
N LEU A 249 5.15 -13.69 3.86
CA LEU A 249 4.57 -14.99 3.55
C LEU A 249 3.96 -15.54 4.85
N GLY A 250 2.67 -15.88 4.82
CA GLY A 250 1.98 -16.59 5.90
C GLY A 250 2.52 -17.99 6.08
#